data_AF-A0A963JBG1-F1
#
_entry.id   AF-A0A963JBG1-F1
#
_cell.length_a   1.000
_cell.length_b   1.000
_cell.length_c   1.000
_cell.angle_alpha   90.00
_cell.angle_beta   90.00
_cell.angle_gamma   90.00
#
_symmetry.space_group_name_H-M   'P 1'
#
loop_
_entity.id
_entity.type
_entity.pdbx_description
1 polymer ?
#
loop_
_entity_poly.entity_id
_entity_poly.type
_entity_poly.pdbx_seq_one_letter_code
_entity_poly.pdbx_strand_id
1 'polypeptide(L)' 'MSDPHSPAPAASGAVPAHPIDPVESVVHVIPFVIPAVGAIMIFLLAMIAVYMA' A
#
# COMPACT_ATOMS: atom_id res chain seq x y z
N MET A 1 33.30 15.53 -38.83
CA MET A 1 32.96 14.26 -38.16
C MET A 1 33.21 14.45 -36.68
N SER A 2 32.16 14.74 -35.91
CA SER A 2 32.22 14.85 -34.45
C SER A 2 31.32 13.76 -33.91
N ASP A 3 31.90 12.78 -33.20
CA ASP A 3 31.17 11.67 -32.61
C ASP A 3 30.32 12.14 -31.42
N PRO A 4 28.98 11.96 -31.41
CA PRO A 4 28.16 12.26 -30.24
C PRO A 4 27.80 10.96 -29.50
N HIS A 5 28.79 10.20 -29.03
CA HIS A 5 28.53 9.14 -28.05
C HIS A 5 29.79 8.76 -27.24
N SER A 6 30.25 9.67 -26.38
CA SER A 6 31.05 9.24 -25.23
C SER A 6 30.08 8.82 -24.12
N PRO A 7 30.02 7.53 -23.71
CA PRO A 7 29.24 7.15 -22.56
C PRO A 7 29.90 7.77 -21.32
N ALA A 8 29.19 8.69 -20.67
CA ALA A 8 29.58 9.21 -19.36
C ALA A 8 29.79 8.03 -18.40
N PRO A 9 30.75 8.10 -17.45
CA PRO A 9 31.00 7.03 -16.50
C PRO A 9 29.68 6.68 -15.81
N ALA A 10 29.23 5.43 -15.96
CA ALA A 10 28.05 4.91 -15.30
C ALA A 10 28.21 5.18 -13.80
N ALA A 11 27.43 6.14 -13.29
CA ALA A 11 27.34 6.42 -11.87
C ALA A 11 27.12 5.08 -11.18
N SER A 12 28.12 4.65 -10.41
CA SER A 12 28.11 3.37 -9.70
C SER A 12 26.81 3.27 -8.92
N GLY A 13 26.06 2.20 -9.16
CA GLY A 13 24.68 2.00 -8.74
C GLY A 13 24.47 2.00 -7.23
N ALA A 14 24.48 3.18 -6.62
CA ALA A 14 23.78 3.40 -5.38
C ALA A 14 22.28 3.35 -5.71
N VAL A 15 21.65 2.19 -5.50
CA VAL A 15 20.19 2.08 -5.48
C VAL A 15 19.71 3.09 -4.44
N PRO A 16 19.04 4.18 -4.82
CA PRO A 16 18.49 5.09 -3.82
C PRO A 16 17.54 4.26 -2.96
N ALA A 17 17.70 4.32 -1.64
CA ALA A 17 16.77 3.70 -0.70
C ALA A 17 15.41 4.35 -0.93
N HIS A 18 14.56 3.71 -1.73
CA HIS A 18 13.24 4.23 -2.05
C HIS A 18 12.43 4.20 -0.74
N PRO A 19 11.86 5.34 -0.29
CA PRO A 19 10.99 5.33 0.87
C PRO A 19 9.85 4.34 0.62
N ILE A 20 9.53 3.50 1.61
CA ILE A 20 8.44 2.53 1.50
C ILE A 20 7.14 3.30 1.24
N ASP A 21 6.47 3.03 0.12
CA ASP A 21 5.15 3.59 -0.16
C ASP A 21 4.14 3.00 0.84
N PRO A 22 3.51 3.83 1.70
CA PRO A 22 2.51 3.36 2.65
C PRO A 22 1.36 2.60 1.99
N VAL A 23 1.00 2.95 0.75
CA VAL A 23 -0.09 2.30 0.02
C VAL A 23 0.28 0.85 -0.31
N GLU A 24 1.45 0.63 -0.90
CA GLU A 24 1.94 -0.72 -1.27
C GLU A 24 2.06 -1.64 -0.04
N SER A 25 2.45 -1.08 1.10
CA SER A 25 2.54 -1.83 2.36
C SER A 25 1.17 -2.32 2.89
N VAL A 26 0.08 -1.62 2.56
CA VAL A 26 -1.29 -1.92 3.03
C VAL A 26 -2.03 -2.88 2.09
N VAL A 27 -1.71 -2.92 0.80
CA VAL A 27 -2.43 -3.75 -0.19
C VAL A 27 -2.50 -5.22 0.23
N HIS A 28 -1.42 -5.73 0.81
CA HIS A 28 -1.32 -7.11 1.28
C HIS A 28 -2.28 -7.46 2.43
N VAL A 29 -2.73 -6.48 3.22
CA VAL A 29 -3.64 -6.69 4.34
C VAL A 29 -5.11 -6.41 4.01
N ILE A 30 -5.41 -5.81 2.84
CA ILE A 30 -6.77 -5.53 2.38
C ILE A 30 -7.70 -6.76 2.46
N PRO A 31 -7.28 -7.97 2.04
CA PRO A 31 -8.15 -9.16 2.08
C PRO A 31 -8.64 -9.51 3.49
N PHE A 32 -7.93 -9.07 4.53
CA PHE A 32 -8.31 -9.31 5.93
C PHE A 32 -9.04 -8.12 6.55
N VAL A 33 -8.62 -6.90 6.21
CA VAL A 33 -9.24 -5.66 6.70
C VAL A 33 -10.70 -5.56 6.29
N ILE A 34 -11.03 -5.87 5.02
CA ILE A 34 -12.41 -5.72 4.52
C ILE A 34 -13.38 -6.66 5.26
N PRO A 35 -13.09 -7.98 5.42
CA PRO A 35 -13.92 -8.84 6.25
C PRO A 35 -13.99 -8.42 7.72
N ALA A 36 -12.87 -8.01 8.32
CA ALA A 36 -12.84 -7.62 9.73
C ALA A 36 -13.71 -6.39 10.00
N VAL A 37 -13.55 -5.32 9.21
CA VAL A 37 -14.36 -4.11 9.33
C VAL A 37 -15.83 -4.41 9.03
N GLY A 38 -16.11 -5.21 8.01
CA GLY A 38 -17.48 -5.65 7.69
C GLY A 38 -18.14 -6.40 8.85
N ALA A 39 -17.42 -7.32 9.49
CA ALA A 39 -17.91 -8.07 10.64
C ALA A 39 -18.19 -7.15 11.84
N ILE A 40 -17.30 -6.18 12.10
CA ILE A 40 -17.52 -5.17 13.15
C ILE A 40 -18.78 -4.36 12.84
N MET A 41 -18.94 -3.87 11.60
CA MET A 41 -20.13 -3.12 11.19
C MET A 41 -21.41 -3.93 11.41
N ILE A 42 -21.46 -5.18 10.95
CA ILE A 42 -22.63 -6.06 11.12
C ILE A 42 -22.92 -6.28 12.61
N PHE A 43 -21.89 -6.56 13.41
CA PHE A 43 -22.05 -6.77 14.84
C PHE A 43 -22.62 -5.54 15.54
N LEU A 44 -22.09 -4.35 15.24
CA LEU A 44 -22.59 -3.09 15.78
C LEU A 44 -24.04 -2.84 15.37
N LEU A 45 -24.39 -3.07 14.10
CA LEU A 45 -25.76 -2.94 13.62
C LEU A 45 -26.71 -3.92 14.31
N ALA A 46 -26.31 -5.18 14.47
CA ALA A 46 -27.09 -6.20 15.17
C ALA A 46 -27.28 -5.84 16.65
N MET A 47 -26.24 -5.31 17.30
CA MET A 47 -26.30 -4.84 18.68
C MET A 47 -27.33 -3.71 18.83
N ILE A 48 -27.30 -2.71 17.94
CA ILE A 48 -28.29 -1.62 17.93
C ILE A 48 -29.70 -2.18 17.76
N ALA A 49 -29.88 -3.15 16.85
CA ALA A 49 -31.18 -3.77 16.60
C ALA A 49 -31.74 -4.50 17.84
N VAL A 50 -30.89 -5.09 18.68
CA VAL A 50 -31.33 -5.76 19.93
C VAL A 50 -31.74 -4.76 21.00
N TYR A 51 -30.98 -3.68 21.19
CA TYR A 51 -31.20 -2.75 22.31
C TYR A 51 -32.23 -1.65 22.04
N MET A 52 -32.59 -1.42 20.78
CA MET A 52 -33.55 -0.38 20.38
C MET A 52 -34.92 -0.96 19.95
N ALA A 53 -35.10 -2.27 20.07
CA ALA A 53 -36.36 -2.96 19.81
C ALA A 53 -37.33 -2.87 21.01
#